data_AF-A0A844D9P7-F1
#
_entry.id   AF-A0A844D9P7-F1
#
_cell.length_a   1.000
_cell.length_b   1.000
_cell.length_c   1.000
_cell.angle_alpha   90.00
_cell.angle_beta   90.00
_cell.angle_gamma   90.00
#
_symmetry.space_group_name_H-M   'P 1'
#
loop_
_entity.id
_entity.type
_entity.pdbx_description
1 polymer ?
#
loop_
_entity_poly.entity_id
_entity_poly.type
_entity_poly.pdbx_seq_one_letter_code
_entity_poly.pdbx_strand_id
1 'polypeptide(L)'
;MKTLRVAGTALAVACGMAAQASAAPTFTFESVPALDDMTALIQSKFQLGASRADLRRTFVEEGRATLKVRPGDPGIEKYIYDIDLCHYYVWRWNISADYDAGGQLRQAYVNGNIVYPAGTPKKVVSTVAEEGRKAAIYRVQRPRPEAYKGEKSLGFMLLDRDSDLKTIDDQMLIGAGPSRPDPMNMGRMVAYSEVDPWRSIFDLDDADRIAPYPGNCADVDKFMDAQKQALKR
;
A
#
# COMPACT_ATOMS: atom_id res chain seq x y z
N MET A 1 -5.03 -10.91 89.50
CA MET A 1 -6.07 -10.06 88.87
C MET A 1 -5.77 -9.99 87.38
N LYS A 2 -6.69 -10.47 86.55
CA LYS A 2 -6.60 -10.45 85.07
C LYS A 2 -7.30 -9.19 84.58
N THR A 3 -6.66 -8.45 83.67
CA THR A 3 -7.35 -7.47 82.82
C THR A 3 -6.74 -7.46 81.42
N LEU A 4 -7.62 -7.72 80.46
CA LEU A 4 -7.47 -7.71 79.00
C LEU A 4 -6.91 -6.38 78.46
N ARG A 5 -6.16 -6.43 77.36
CA ARG A 5 -6.26 -5.45 76.26
C ARG A 5 -6.15 -6.10 74.88
N VAL A 6 -7.33 -6.15 74.27
CA VAL A 6 -7.78 -6.08 72.87
C VAL A 6 -6.72 -5.97 71.76
N ALA A 7 -6.92 -6.84 70.76
CA ALA A 7 -6.29 -6.88 69.45
C ALA A 7 -6.74 -5.74 68.51
N GLY A 8 -5.83 -5.25 67.69
CA GLY A 8 -6.13 -4.41 66.53
C GLY A 8 -5.35 -4.92 65.32
N THR A 9 -6.03 -5.66 64.44
CA THR A 9 -5.47 -6.13 63.16
C THR A 9 -5.83 -5.11 62.09
N ALA A 10 -4.85 -4.37 61.57
CA ALA A 10 -5.03 -3.46 60.45
C ALA A 10 -4.97 -4.26 59.13
N LEU A 11 -6.09 -4.30 58.39
CA LEU A 11 -6.14 -4.77 57.00
C LEU A 11 -5.59 -3.66 56.10
N ALA A 12 -4.42 -3.88 55.50
CA ALA A 12 -3.91 -3.02 54.43
C ALA A 12 -4.53 -3.48 53.09
N VAL A 13 -5.44 -2.66 52.56
CA VAL A 13 -5.98 -2.81 51.20
C VAL A 13 -4.91 -2.35 50.22
N ALA A 14 -4.23 -3.31 49.59
CA ALA A 14 -3.36 -3.03 48.45
C ALA A 14 -4.24 -2.82 47.20
N CYS A 15 -4.52 -1.57 46.86
CA CYS A 15 -5.06 -1.19 45.56
C CYS A 15 -3.99 -1.47 44.49
N GLY A 16 -4.08 -2.63 43.84
CA GLY A 16 -3.35 -2.90 42.62
C GLY A 16 -3.88 -1.98 41.51
N MET A 17 -3.13 -0.92 41.21
CA MET A 17 -3.30 -0.19 39.96
C MET A 17 -2.92 -1.12 38.81
N ALA A 18 -3.92 -1.72 38.17
CA ALA A 18 -3.73 -2.35 36.87
C ALA A 18 -3.30 -1.25 35.89
N ALA A 19 -2.02 -1.24 35.54
CA ALA A 19 -1.53 -0.43 34.43
C ALA A 19 -2.30 -0.87 33.18
N GLN A 20 -3.17 0.01 32.66
CA GLN A 20 -3.71 -0.15 31.33
C GLN A 20 -2.52 -0.12 30.38
N ALA A 21 -2.14 -1.27 29.86
CA ALA A 21 -1.23 -1.36 28.74
C ALA A 21 -1.88 -0.61 27.58
N SER A 22 -1.45 0.63 27.36
CA SER A 22 -1.80 1.37 26.16
C SER A 22 -1.27 0.54 25.00
N ALA A 23 -2.17 -0.09 24.24
CA ALA A 23 -1.81 -0.73 22.99
C ALA A 23 -1.04 0.33 22.18
N ALA A 24 0.15 -0.04 21.68
CA ALA A 24 0.86 0.82 20.75
C ALA A 24 -0.10 1.18 19.62
N PRO A 25 -0.09 2.43 19.12
CA PRO A 25 -1.00 2.84 18.06
C PRO A 25 -0.91 1.83 16.93
N THR A 26 -2.06 1.22 16.58
CA THR A 26 -2.16 0.30 15.46
C THR A 26 -1.61 1.03 14.24
N PHE A 27 -0.57 0.48 13.65
CA PHE A 27 0.09 1.08 12.50
C PHE A 27 -0.92 1.33 11.37
N THR A 28 -1.05 2.57 10.88
CA THR A 28 -1.95 2.95 9.79
C THR A 28 -1.15 3.23 8.53
N PHE A 29 -1.34 2.43 7.48
CA PHE A 29 -0.66 2.63 6.19
C PHE A 29 -1.06 3.96 5.54
N GLU A 30 -2.22 4.50 5.92
CA GLU A 30 -2.75 5.79 5.46
C GLU A 30 -1.92 6.99 5.91
N SER A 31 -1.08 6.84 6.95
CA SER A 31 -0.25 7.92 7.49
C SER A 31 1.17 7.95 6.93
N VAL A 32 1.53 7.04 6.02
CA VAL A 32 2.88 7.02 5.43
C VAL A 32 3.01 8.15 4.40
N PRO A 33 3.97 9.09 4.56
CA PRO A 33 3.91 10.38 3.86
C PRO A 33 4.47 10.37 2.44
N ALA A 34 5.31 9.41 2.06
CA ALA A 34 5.83 9.29 0.69
C ALA A 34 6.26 7.86 0.33
N LEU A 35 6.53 7.63 -0.96
CA LEU A 35 7.00 6.35 -1.49
C LEU A 35 8.31 5.86 -0.82
N ASP A 36 9.27 6.77 -0.62
CA ASP A 36 10.56 6.43 -0.01
C ASP A 36 10.38 6.04 1.47
N ASP A 37 9.45 6.71 2.18
CA ASP A 37 9.11 6.38 3.56
C ASP A 37 8.42 5.00 3.67
N MET A 38 7.56 4.65 2.70
CA MET A 38 6.96 3.32 2.63
C MET A 38 8.04 2.24 2.40
N THR A 39 8.99 2.51 1.52
CA THR A 39 10.10 1.61 1.23
C THR A 39 10.96 1.40 2.48
N ALA A 40 11.36 2.48 3.15
CA ALA A 40 12.15 2.43 4.38
C ALA A 40 11.40 1.72 5.51
N LEU A 41 10.10 1.96 5.63
CA LEU A 41 9.24 1.26 6.59
C LEU A 41 9.27 -0.26 6.36
N ILE A 42 9.05 -0.72 5.14
CA ILE A 42 9.06 -2.16 4.82
C ILE A 42 10.42 -2.77 5.15
N GLN A 43 11.51 -2.10 4.76
CA GLN A 43 12.88 -2.54 5.08
C GLN A 43 13.16 -2.60 6.59
N SER A 44 12.58 -1.68 7.37
CA SER A 44 12.74 -1.67 8.82
C SER A 44 11.96 -2.78 9.54
N LYS A 45 10.79 -3.16 8.98
CA LYS A 45 9.89 -4.16 9.56
C LYS A 45 10.20 -5.58 9.13
N PHE A 46 10.67 -5.76 7.90
CA PHE A 46 10.92 -7.06 7.31
C PHE A 46 12.32 -7.13 6.72
N GLN A 47 12.96 -8.27 6.91
CA GLN A 47 14.18 -8.63 6.22
C GLN A 47 13.86 -9.66 5.15
N LEU A 48 14.74 -9.81 4.17
CA LEU A 48 14.72 -10.99 3.30
C LEU A 48 14.79 -12.25 4.18
N GLY A 49 14.00 -13.28 3.83
CA GLY A 49 13.80 -14.45 4.67
C GLY A 49 12.62 -14.37 5.64
N ALA A 50 12.02 -13.18 5.85
CA ALA A 50 10.85 -13.02 6.72
C ALA A 50 9.69 -13.92 6.28
N SER A 51 8.91 -14.42 7.24
CA SER A 51 7.82 -15.35 6.92
C SER A 51 6.64 -14.63 6.26
N ARG A 52 5.99 -15.29 5.30
CA ARG A 52 4.72 -14.84 4.71
C ARG A 52 3.64 -14.57 5.77
N ALA A 53 3.66 -15.33 6.87
CA ALA A 53 2.73 -15.14 7.98
C ALA A 53 2.96 -13.79 8.69
N ASP A 54 4.21 -13.38 8.91
CA ASP A 54 4.53 -12.08 9.53
C ASP A 54 4.09 -10.91 8.66
N LEU A 55 4.30 -11.01 7.34
CA LEU A 55 3.84 -10.00 6.39
C LEU A 55 2.31 -9.93 6.39
N ARG A 56 1.61 -11.07 6.32
CA ARG A 56 0.13 -11.10 6.37
C ARG A 56 -0.41 -10.56 7.69
N ARG A 57 0.18 -10.91 8.83
CA ARG A 57 -0.23 -10.35 10.13
C ARG A 57 -0.13 -8.82 10.11
N THR A 58 1.00 -8.28 9.68
CA THR A 58 1.22 -6.83 9.69
C THR A 58 0.37 -6.09 8.66
N PHE A 59 0.33 -6.56 7.41
CA PHE A 59 -0.38 -5.87 6.34
C PHE A 59 -1.88 -6.13 6.38
N VAL A 60 -2.30 -7.37 6.60
CA VAL A 60 -3.72 -7.76 6.50
C VAL A 60 -4.41 -7.66 7.85
N GLU A 61 -3.91 -8.33 8.88
CA GLU A 61 -4.62 -8.40 10.17
C GLU A 61 -4.56 -7.07 10.93
N GLU A 62 -3.38 -6.48 11.03
CA GLU A 62 -3.15 -5.19 11.71
C GLU A 62 -3.47 -4.02 10.78
N GLY A 63 -2.91 -4.04 9.56
CA GLY A 63 -3.03 -2.95 8.58
C GLY A 63 -4.33 -2.91 7.79
N ARG A 64 -5.09 -4.01 7.73
CA ARG A 64 -6.35 -4.13 6.95
C ARG A 64 -6.17 -3.99 5.44
N ALA A 65 -5.04 -4.39 4.89
CA ALA A 65 -4.85 -4.48 3.44
C ALA A 65 -5.84 -5.44 2.81
N THR A 66 -6.21 -5.14 1.57
CA THR A 66 -6.81 -6.15 0.69
C THR A 66 -5.70 -7.07 0.16
N LEU A 67 -5.74 -8.35 0.54
CA LEU A 67 -4.80 -9.36 0.05
C LEU A 67 -5.29 -9.94 -1.28
N LYS A 68 -4.44 -9.89 -2.32
CA LYS A 68 -4.63 -10.65 -3.57
C LYS A 68 -3.43 -11.56 -3.80
N VAL A 69 -3.71 -12.81 -4.19
CA VAL A 69 -2.69 -13.78 -4.62
C VAL A 69 -2.63 -13.76 -6.15
N ARG A 70 -1.43 -13.78 -6.74
CA ARG A 70 -1.29 -13.76 -8.19
C ARG A 70 -1.93 -15.02 -8.80
N PRO A 71 -2.79 -14.90 -9.81
CA PRO A 71 -3.30 -16.06 -10.54
C PRO A 71 -2.14 -16.91 -11.09
N GLY A 72 -2.18 -18.22 -10.87
CA GLY A 72 -1.15 -19.15 -11.36
C GLY A 72 0.14 -19.23 -10.54
N ASP A 73 0.40 -18.29 -9.61
CA ASP A 73 1.57 -18.34 -8.73
C ASP A 73 1.20 -18.00 -7.27
N PRO A 74 0.95 -19.01 -6.41
CA PRO A 74 0.57 -18.78 -5.03
C PRO A 74 1.72 -18.24 -4.16
N GLY A 75 2.95 -18.17 -4.68
CA GLY A 75 4.10 -17.57 -4.01
C GLY A 75 4.26 -16.08 -4.31
N ILE A 76 3.33 -15.44 -5.02
CA ILE A 76 3.32 -14.00 -5.25
C ILE A 76 2.03 -13.42 -4.67
N GLU A 77 2.18 -12.42 -3.79
CA GLU A 77 1.07 -11.71 -3.15
C GLU A 77 1.17 -10.20 -3.34
N LYS A 78 0.02 -9.52 -3.26
CA LYS A 78 -0.04 -8.07 -3.06
C LYS A 78 -1.04 -7.69 -1.98
N TYR A 79 -0.77 -6.56 -1.37
CA TYR A 79 -1.49 -5.94 -0.27
C TYR A 79 -1.85 -4.53 -0.73
N ILE A 80 -3.13 -4.31 -0.99
CA ILE A 80 -3.64 -3.07 -1.56
C ILE A 80 -4.27 -2.21 -0.46
N TYR A 81 -3.91 -0.92 -0.47
CA TYR A 81 -4.56 0.13 0.30
C TYR A 81 -4.94 1.27 -0.64
N ASP A 82 -6.22 1.63 -0.64
CA ASP A 82 -6.70 2.83 -1.32
C ASP A 82 -7.06 3.91 -0.30
N ILE A 83 -6.68 5.15 -0.57
CA ILE A 83 -6.95 6.32 0.27
C ILE A 83 -7.66 7.36 -0.57
N ASP A 84 -8.86 7.74 -0.17
CA ASP A 84 -9.62 8.81 -0.79
C ASP A 84 -9.11 10.17 -0.30
N LEU A 85 -8.36 10.87 -1.16
CA LEU A 85 -7.77 12.18 -0.89
C LEU A 85 -8.82 13.30 -1.06
N CYS A 86 -9.83 13.27 -0.19
CA CYS A 86 -10.93 14.22 -0.14
C CYS A 86 -11.71 14.32 -1.47
N HIS A 87 -11.85 13.22 -2.19
CA HIS A 87 -12.51 13.09 -3.48
C HIS A 87 -11.80 13.81 -4.64
N TYR A 88 -10.57 14.27 -4.46
CA TYR A 88 -9.78 14.86 -5.57
C TYR A 88 -8.92 13.82 -6.28
N TYR A 89 -8.53 12.75 -5.59
CA TYR A 89 -7.70 11.67 -6.10
C TYR A 89 -7.85 10.47 -5.18
N VAL A 90 -7.68 9.25 -5.69
CA VAL A 90 -7.57 8.07 -4.83
C VAL A 90 -6.16 7.51 -4.92
N TRP A 91 -5.41 7.69 -3.84
CA TRP A 91 -4.05 7.19 -3.71
C TRP A 91 -4.04 5.68 -3.48
N ARG A 92 -3.06 4.99 -4.04
CA ARG A 92 -2.86 3.55 -3.87
C ARG A 92 -1.47 3.22 -3.36
N TRP A 93 -1.42 2.43 -2.30
CA TRP A 93 -0.28 1.57 -1.99
C TRP A 93 -0.57 0.17 -2.55
N ASN A 94 0.18 -0.25 -3.57
CA ASN A 94 0.24 -1.64 -4.02
C ASN A 94 1.59 -2.21 -3.55
N ILE A 95 1.57 -2.84 -2.38
CA ILE A 95 2.75 -3.51 -1.83
C ILE A 95 2.70 -4.95 -2.30
N SER A 96 3.71 -5.45 -3.01
CA SER A 96 3.74 -6.85 -3.43
C SER A 96 4.98 -7.58 -2.93
N ALA A 97 4.86 -8.89 -2.75
CA ALA A 97 5.89 -9.73 -2.17
C ALA A 97 6.02 -11.05 -2.93
N ASP A 98 7.26 -11.48 -3.10
CA ASP A 98 7.63 -12.74 -3.70
C ASP A 98 8.17 -13.67 -2.62
N TYR A 99 7.67 -14.90 -2.60
CA TYR A 99 8.02 -15.91 -1.62
C TYR A 99 8.68 -17.13 -2.26
N ASP A 100 9.61 -17.75 -1.54
CA ASP A 100 10.15 -19.06 -1.89
C ASP A 100 9.16 -20.20 -1.56
N ALA A 101 9.58 -21.44 -1.83
CA ALA A 101 8.77 -22.63 -1.53
C ALA A 101 8.51 -22.84 -0.03
N GLY A 102 9.38 -22.30 0.84
CA GLY A 102 9.21 -22.31 2.30
C GLY A 102 8.34 -21.17 2.82
N GLY A 103 7.83 -20.30 1.94
CA GLY A 103 7.05 -19.13 2.34
C GLY A 103 7.88 -18.00 2.92
N GLN A 104 9.18 -17.94 2.61
CA GLN A 104 10.08 -16.87 3.04
C GLN A 104 10.20 -15.78 1.98
N LEU A 105 10.26 -14.53 2.42
CA LEU A 105 10.34 -13.34 1.58
C LEU A 105 11.63 -13.31 0.77
N ARG A 106 11.52 -13.24 -0.55
CA ARG A 106 12.65 -13.10 -1.49
C ARG A 106 12.79 -11.70 -2.06
N GLN A 107 11.68 -11.01 -2.25
CA GLN A 107 11.63 -9.65 -2.79
C GLN A 107 10.32 -8.98 -2.37
N ALA A 108 10.34 -7.66 -2.22
CA ALA A 108 9.14 -6.85 -2.07
C ALA A 108 9.17 -5.66 -3.02
N TYR A 109 7.99 -5.11 -3.29
CA TYR A 109 7.81 -3.97 -4.18
C TYR A 109 6.81 -2.98 -3.59
N VAL A 110 7.01 -1.70 -3.85
CA VAL A 110 6.01 -0.64 -3.61
C VAL A 110 5.65 -0.04 -4.95
N ASN A 111 4.39 -0.20 -5.36
CA ASN A 111 3.89 0.29 -6.64
C ASN A 111 4.71 -0.20 -7.85
N GLY A 112 5.30 -1.39 -7.72
CA GLY A 112 6.19 -2.00 -8.71
C GLY A 112 7.67 -1.68 -8.56
N ASN A 113 8.04 -0.70 -7.73
CA ASN A 113 9.46 -0.38 -7.46
C ASN A 113 10.05 -1.37 -6.47
N ILE A 114 11.27 -1.84 -6.74
CA ILE A 114 11.99 -2.80 -5.87
C ILE A 114 12.29 -2.19 -4.50
N VAL A 115 11.97 -2.93 -3.44
CA VAL A 115 12.29 -2.57 -2.06
C VAL A 115 13.67 -3.08 -1.65
N TYR A 116 14.05 -4.30 -2.04
CA TYR A 116 15.35 -4.88 -1.67
C TYR A 116 16.24 -5.04 -2.91
N PRO A 117 17.26 -4.18 -3.11
CA PRO A 117 18.19 -4.32 -4.22
C PRO A 117 18.91 -5.67 -4.26
N ALA A 118 19.17 -6.28 -3.10
CA ALA A 118 19.77 -7.61 -2.97
C ALA A 118 18.74 -8.76 -2.97
N GLY A 119 17.45 -8.46 -3.10
CA GLY A 119 16.39 -9.47 -3.18
C GLY A 119 16.43 -10.24 -4.49
N THR A 120 15.78 -11.39 -4.53
CA THR A 120 15.71 -12.23 -5.74
C THR A 120 14.24 -12.32 -6.19
N PRO A 121 13.84 -11.58 -7.23
CA PRO A 121 12.51 -11.71 -7.81
C PRO A 121 12.20 -13.17 -8.13
N LYS A 122 10.99 -13.62 -7.78
CA LYS A 122 10.52 -14.94 -8.20
C LYS A 122 10.30 -14.98 -9.71
N LYS A 123 9.91 -13.85 -10.27
CA LYS A 123 9.68 -13.66 -11.69
C LYS A 123 10.35 -12.39 -12.18
N VAL A 124 11.07 -12.51 -13.29
CA VAL A 124 11.51 -11.38 -14.09
C VAL A 124 10.56 -11.32 -15.28
N VAL A 125 9.83 -10.21 -15.43
CA VAL A 125 9.03 -9.98 -16.65
C VAL A 125 10.02 -9.97 -17.80
N SER A 126 9.82 -10.83 -18.80
CA SER A 126 10.68 -10.84 -20.00
C SER A 126 10.75 -9.42 -20.55
N THR A 127 11.84 -9.01 -21.20
CA THR A 127 11.93 -7.74 -21.97
C THR A 127 11.81 -7.95 -23.49
N VAL A 128 11.76 -9.20 -23.94
CA VAL A 128 11.77 -9.59 -25.36
C VAL A 128 10.40 -10.11 -25.78
N ALA A 129 9.96 -9.76 -26.99
CA ALA A 129 8.75 -10.32 -27.60
C ALA A 129 9.01 -11.74 -28.09
N GLU A 130 8.01 -12.62 -27.98
CA GLU A 130 8.10 -13.96 -28.56
C GLU A 130 8.23 -13.89 -30.09
N GLU A 131 9.11 -14.71 -30.64
CA GLU A 131 9.34 -14.75 -32.09
C GLU A 131 8.05 -15.10 -32.84
N GLY A 132 7.72 -14.29 -33.86
CA GLY A 132 6.50 -14.47 -34.65
C GLY A 132 5.23 -13.88 -34.05
N ARG A 133 5.25 -13.33 -32.83
CA ARG A 133 4.12 -12.61 -32.25
C ARG A 133 4.27 -11.09 -32.43
N LYS A 134 3.15 -10.39 -32.51
CA LYS A 134 3.13 -8.92 -32.62
C LYS A 134 3.01 -8.33 -31.22
N ALA A 135 3.84 -7.33 -30.91
CA ALA A 135 3.62 -6.50 -29.75
C ALA A 135 2.52 -5.46 -30.05
N ALA A 136 1.73 -5.14 -29.04
CA ALA A 136 0.69 -4.13 -29.08
C ALA A 136 0.86 -3.13 -27.92
N ILE A 137 0.43 -1.89 -28.15
CA ILE A 137 0.38 -0.86 -27.13
C ILE A 137 -1.09 -0.46 -26.96
N TYR A 138 -1.61 -0.64 -25.75
CA TYR A 138 -2.95 -0.26 -25.37
C TYR A 138 -2.92 0.98 -24.47
N ARG A 139 -3.83 1.92 -24.74
CA ARG A 139 -4.13 3.00 -23.80
C ARG A 139 -5.23 2.51 -22.89
N VAL A 140 -4.94 2.43 -21.60
CA VAL A 140 -5.88 1.90 -20.61
C VAL A 140 -6.26 3.02 -19.65
N GLN A 141 -7.52 3.02 -19.25
CA GLN A 141 -8.05 3.91 -18.22
C GLN A 141 -8.67 3.07 -17.12
N ARG A 142 -8.25 3.31 -15.90
CA ARG A 142 -8.89 2.75 -14.70
C ARG A 142 -9.83 3.80 -14.11
N PRO A 143 -11.15 3.60 -14.12
CA PRO A 143 -12.10 4.50 -13.46
C PRO A 143 -11.82 4.63 -11.96
N ARG A 144 -11.95 5.84 -11.41
CA ARG A 144 -11.92 6.19 -9.98
C ARG A 144 -13.09 7.14 -9.67
N PRO A 145 -14.35 6.66 -9.71
CA PRO A 145 -15.52 7.50 -9.51
C PRO A 145 -15.54 8.20 -8.14
N GLU A 146 -14.81 7.68 -7.16
CA GLU A 146 -14.67 8.24 -5.81
C GLU A 146 -13.96 9.61 -5.83
N ALA A 147 -13.08 9.84 -6.81
CA ALA A 147 -12.39 11.12 -7.01
C ALA A 147 -13.24 12.15 -7.78
N TYR A 148 -14.53 12.28 -7.44
CA TYR A 148 -15.50 13.07 -8.22
C TYR A 148 -15.22 14.59 -8.25
N LYS A 149 -14.40 15.13 -7.35
CA LYS A 149 -13.96 16.53 -7.34
C LYS A 149 -12.69 16.78 -8.17
N GLY A 150 -11.98 15.72 -8.58
CA GLY A 150 -10.70 15.81 -9.29
C GLY A 150 -10.52 14.72 -10.36
N GLU A 151 -9.46 13.93 -10.24
CA GLU A 151 -9.04 12.94 -11.25
C GLU A 151 -9.85 11.64 -11.15
N LYS A 152 -10.88 11.52 -11.99
CA LYS A 152 -11.83 10.40 -11.98
C LYS A 152 -11.36 9.14 -12.72
N SER A 153 -10.17 9.15 -13.28
CA SER A 153 -9.58 7.98 -13.93
C SER A 153 -8.06 8.09 -13.95
N LEU A 154 -7.39 6.95 -13.78
CA LEU A 154 -5.94 6.85 -13.96
C LEU A 154 -5.64 6.29 -15.35
N GLY A 155 -4.85 7.02 -16.13
CA GLY A 155 -4.42 6.59 -17.46
C GLY A 155 -3.03 5.95 -17.44
N PHE A 156 -2.85 4.89 -18.22
CA PHE A 156 -1.54 4.28 -18.45
C PHE A 156 -1.45 3.64 -19.84
N MET A 157 -0.22 3.38 -20.28
CA MET A 157 0.07 2.58 -21.47
C MET A 157 0.42 1.16 -21.03
N LEU A 158 -0.27 0.18 -21.58
CA LEU A 158 0.06 -1.24 -21.43
C LEU A 158 0.75 -1.69 -22.70
N LEU A 159 1.96 -2.21 -22.58
CA LEU A 159 2.66 -2.87 -23.67
C LEU A 159 2.51 -4.37 -23.45
N ASP A 160 1.84 -5.01 -24.40
CA ASP A 160 1.61 -6.45 -24.48
C ASP A 160 2.48 -6.97 -25.61
N ARG A 161 3.25 -8.04 -25.38
CA ARG A 161 4.26 -8.45 -26.35
C ARG A 161 3.80 -9.53 -27.29
N ASP A 162 2.76 -10.25 -26.94
CA ASP A 162 2.22 -11.31 -27.75
C ASP A 162 0.82 -10.97 -28.31
N SER A 163 0.27 -9.81 -27.92
CA SER A 163 -1.08 -9.31 -28.23
C SER A 163 -2.21 -10.18 -27.68
N ASP A 164 -1.93 -11.02 -26.68
CA ASP A 164 -2.91 -11.74 -25.90
C ASP A 164 -3.01 -11.16 -24.48
N LEU A 165 -4.02 -10.32 -24.26
CA LEU A 165 -4.25 -9.71 -22.95
C LEU A 165 -4.50 -10.73 -21.80
N LYS A 166 -4.67 -12.02 -22.11
CA LYS A 166 -4.78 -13.11 -21.13
C LYS A 166 -3.42 -13.54 -20.58
N THR A 167 -2.33 -13.36 -21.31
CA THR A 167 -0.98 -13.60 -20.81
C THR A 167 -0.53 -12.34 -20.07
N ILE A 168 -0.63 -12.36 -18.75
CA ILE A 168 -0.27 -11.20 -17.91
C ILE A 168 1.24 -11.09 -17.66
N ASP A 169 2.01 -12.06 -18.14
CA ASP A 169 3.41 -12.27 -17.78
C ASP A 169 4.41 -11.68 -18.77
N ASP A 170 3.94 -11.31 -19.95
CA ASP A 170 4.65 -10.60 -21.00
C ASP A 170 4.20 -9.13 -21.11
N GLN A 171 3.27 -8.71 -20.25
CA GLN A 171 2.79 -7.35 -20.17
C GLN A 171 3.70 -6.48 -19.30
N MET A 172 3.91 -5.24 -19.75
CA MET A 172 4.51 -4.17 -18.94
C MET A 172 3.66 -2.91 -19.03
N LEU A 173 3.80 -2.03 -18.06
CA LEU A 173 3.11 -0.75 -18.07
C LEU A 173 4.09 0.42 -18.11
N ILE A 174 3.62 1.52 -18.67
CA ILE A 174 4.19 2.86 -18.53
C ILE A 174 3.10 3.81 -18.03
N GLY A 175 3.35 4.46 -16.91
CA GLY A 175 2.42 5.41 -16.29
C GLY A 175 3.14 6.38 -15.37
N ALA A 176 2.41 7.33 -14.81
CA ALA A 176 2.95 8.25 -13.82
C ALA A 176 1.92 8.55 -12.72
N GLY A 177 2.42 8.71 -11.50
CA GLY A 177 1.59 9.07 -10.35
C GLY A 177 2.31 10.03 -9.42
N PRO A 178 1.60 10.60 -8.44
CA PRO A 178 2.23 11.42 -7.41
C PRO A 178 3.15 10.59 -6.51
N SER A 179 3.98 11.25 -5.70
CA SER A 179 4.88 10.59 -4.74
C SER A 179 4.37 10.63 -3.30
N ARG A 180 3.28 11.37 -3.03
CA ARG A 180 2.73 11.59 -1.69
C ARG A 180 1.20 11.46 -1.68
N PRO A 181 0.62 10.81 -0.65
CA PRO A 181 -0.82 10.77 -0.42
C PRO A 181 -1.33 12.05 0.27
N ASP A 182 -1.05 13.23 -0.28
CA ASP A 182 -1.48 14.52 0.28
C ASP A 182 -2.10 15.39 -0.82
N PRO A 183 -3.42 15.67 -0.78
CA PRO A 183 -4.09 16.46 -1.82
C PRO A 183 -3.65 17.93 -1.87
N MET A 184 -3.04 18.48 -0.82
CA MET A 184 -2.48 19.83 -0.85
C MET A 184 -1.01 19.85 -1.29
N ASN A 185 -0.33 18.69 -1.23
CA ASN A 185 1.05 18.53 -1.68
C ASN A 185 1.32 17.10 -2.15
N MET A 186 0.93 16.82 -3.40
CA MET A 186 1.10 15.51 -4.06
C MET A 186 2.57 15.13 -4.32
N GLY A 187 3.51 16.01 -3.98
CA GLY A 187 4.94 15.82 -4.20
C GLY A 187 5.34 15.90 -5.68
N ARG A 188 6.43 15.22 -6.01
CA ARG A 188 6.89 15.08 -7.40
C ARG A 188 6.11 13.99 -8.14
N MET A 189 6.06 14.12 -9.46
CA MET A 189 5.61 13.05 -10.34
C MET A 189 6.67 11.94 -10.38
N VAL A 190 6.21 10.69 -10.24
CA VAL A 190 7.03 9.48 -10.34
C VAL A 190 6.59 8.71 -11.57
N ALA A 191 7.53 8.50 -12.49
CA ALA A 191 7.32 7.66 -13.65
C ALA A 191 7.51 6.19 -13.26
N TYR A 192 6.53 5.36 -13.62
CA TYR A 192 6.59 3.92 -13.54
C TYR A 192 6.83 3.40 -14.95
N SER A 193 8.06 2.98 -15.23
CA SER A 193 8.48 2.46 -16.54
C SER A 193 8.81 0.98 -16.44
N GLU A 194 8.29 0.18 -17.37
CA GLU A 194 8.55 -1.26 -17.46
C GLU A 194 8.12 -2.03 -16.21
N VAL A 195 7.04 -1.55 -15.56
CA VAL A 195 6.51 -2.16 -14.34
C VAL A 195 5.52 -3.26 -14.69
N ASP A 196 5.60 -4.38 -13.97
CA ASP A 196 4.56 -5.44 -13.99
C ASP A 196 3.19 -4.82 -13.62
N PRO A 197 2.21 -4.80 -14.55
CA PRO A 197 0.92 -4.16 -14.32
C PRO A 197 0.25 -4.58 -13.02
N TRP A 198 0.38 -5.85 -12.64
CA TRP A 198 -0.27 -6.43 -11.46
C TRP A 198 0.24 -5.83 -10.14
N ARG A 199 1.48 -5.32 -10.12
CA ARG A 199 2.16 -4.74 -8.93
C ARG A 199 2.05 -3.21 -8.86
N SER A 200 1.45 -2.59 -9.86
CA SER A 200 1.45 -1.14 -10.01
C SER A 200 0.26 -0.47 -9.32
N ILE A 201 0.25 0.87 -9.24
CA ILE A 201 -0.95 1.63 -8.85
C ILE A 201 -2.08 1.57 -9.88
N PHE A 202 -1.77 1.15 -11.10
CA PHE A 202 -2.69 1.11 -12.24
C PHE A 202 -3.36 -0.26 -12.41
N ASP A 203 -3.02 -1.22 -11.55
CA ASP A 203 -3.64 -2.53 -11.55
C ASP A 203 -5.17 -2.40 -11.38
N LEU A 204 -5.90 -3.35 -11.98
CA LEU A 204 -7.35 -3.31 -12.03
C LEU A 204 -8.04 -3.96 -10.82
N ASP A 205 -7.29 -4.48 -9.85
CA ASP A 205 -7.90 -5.05 -8.65
C ASP A 205 -8.41 -3.95 -7.73
N ASP A 206 -9.63 -4.12 -7.21
CA ASP A 206 -10.18 -3.21 -6.22
C ASP A 206 -9.73 -3.58 -4.81
N ALA A 207 -9.54 -2.54 -3.99
CA ALA A 207 -9.41 -2.69 -2.55
C ALA A 207 -10.80 -2.91 -1.96
N ASP A 208 -10.92 -3.84 -1.01
CA ASP A 208 -12.17 -4.12 -0.28
C ASP A 208 -12.60 -2.92 0.57
N ARG A 209 -11.68 -2.00 0.87
CA ARG A 209 -11.92 -0.75 1.60
C ARG A 209 -11.10 0.38 0.99
N ILE A 210 -11.72 1.55 0.90
CA ILE A 210 -11.06 2.83 0.64
C ILE A 210 -11.05 3.62 1.95
N ALA A 211 -9.87 3.94 2.46
CA ALA A 211 -9.72 4.70 3.69
C ALA A 211 -9.92 6.19 3.43
N PRO A 212 -10.54 6.94 4.36
CA PRO A 212 -10.60 8.39 4.24
C PRO A 212 -9.21 9.01 4.43
N TYR A 213 -8.95 10.13 3.76
CA TYR A 213 -7.79 10.96 4.05
C TYR A 213 -7.75 11.33 5.55
N PRO A 214 -6.61 11.14 6.25
CA PRO A 214 -6.54 11.38 7.69
C PRO A 214 -6.53 12.88 8.06
N GLY A 215 -6.29 13.78 7.11
CA GLY A 215 -6.29 15.23 7.33
C GLY A 215 -7.67 15.89 7.16
N ASN A 216 -7.70 17.23 7.17
CA ASN A 216 -8.94 18.01 7.13
C ASN A 216 -9.38 18.33 5.69
N CYS A 217 -10.41 17.64 5.19
CA CYS A 217 -10.93 17.91 3.84
C CYS A 217 -11.50 19.32 3.64
N ALA A 218 -11.95 20.01 4.69
CA ALA A 218 -12.42 21.39 4.55
C ALA A 218 -11.26 22.35 4.23
N ASP A 219 -10.06 22.08 4.74
CA ASP A 219 -8.88 22.90 4.43
C ASP A 219 -8.33 22.55 3.04
N VAL A 220 -8.41 21.28 2.63
CA VAL A 220 -8.14 20.85 1.25
C VAL A 220 -9.07 21.55 0.26
N ASP A 221 -10.38 21.58 0.54
CA ASP A 221 -11.37 22.24 -0.32
C ASP A 221 -11.04 23.73 -0.49
N LYS A 222 -10.75 24.45 0.61
CA LYS A 222 -10.33 25.86 0.56
C LYS A 222 -9.06 26.05 -0.29
N PHE A 223 -8.06 25.20 -0.10
CA PHE A 223 -6.81 25.26 -0.85
C PHE A 223 -7.05 25.06 -2.36
N MET A 224 -7.84 24.05 -2.72
CA MET A 224 -8.17 23.76 -4.11
C MET A 224 -8.97 24.88 -4.77
N ASP A 225 -9.90 25.50 -4.04
CA ASP A 225 -10.67 26.65 -4.55
C ASP A 225 -9.78 27.88 -4.75
N ALA A 226 -8.85 28.14 -3.84
CA ALA A 226 -7.87 29.21 -4.01
C ALA A 226 -6.97 28.98 -5.24
N GLN A 227 -6.50 27.75 -5.48
CA GLN A 227 -5.74 27.43 -6.69
C GLN A 227 -6.54 27.63 -7.97
N LYS A 228 -7.80 27.15 -8.01
CA LYS A 228 -8.69 27.35 -9.16
C LYS A 228 -8.92 28.83 -9.46
N GLN A 229 -9.01 29.67 -8.45
CA GLN A 229 -9.14 31.13 -8.63
C GLN A 229 -7.86 31.76 -9.16
N ALA A 230 -6.69 31.30 -8.70
CA ALA A 230 -5.39 31.79 -9.18
C ALA A 230 -5.16 31.46 -10.66
N LEU A 231 -5.54 30.26 -11.12
CA LEU A 231 -5.42 29.83 -12.52
C LEU A 231 -6.33 30.58 -13.50
N LYS A 232 -7.35 31.28 -13.00
CA LYS A 232 -8.27 32.09 -13.80
C LYS A 232 -7.80 33.53 -14.01
N ARG A 233 -6.73 33.95 -13.33
CA ARG A 233 -6.12 35.29 -13.45
C ARG A 233 -4.94 35.23 -14.39
#